data_AF-A0A2D6HBI9-F1
#
_entry.id   AF-A0A2D6HBI9-F1
#
_cell.length_a   1.000
_cell.length_b   1.000
_cell.length_c   1.000
_cell.angle_alpha   90.00
_cell.angle_beta   90.00
_cell.angle_gamma   90.00
#
_symmetry.space_group_name_H-M   'P 1'
#
loop_
_entity.id
_entity.type
_entity.pdbx_description
1 polymer ?
#
loop_
_entity_poly.entity_id
_entity_poly.type
_entity_poly.pdbx_seq_one_letter_code
_entity_poly.pdbx_strand_id
1 'polypeptide(L)'
;MHALRGRTVHGNGRTWGDPSIILTKTDRRAWEETALCLVGDKVLAYVRSGRHNVLQYVSTDNGQTWAGPTQITEPGQQPGGAFRLESGKLLFTWGNRRAPFGAAAMLSRDDGRTWDYGQRVSLAWDAPNAN
;
A
#
# COMPACT_ATOMS: atom_id res chain seq x y z
N MET A 1 16.48 13.74 8.96
CA MET A 1 15.47 12.67 9.19
C MET A 1 14.31 12.95 8.24
N HIS A 2 14.02 12.05 7.29
CA HIS A 2 12.91 12.22 6.36
C HIS A 2 11.74 11.36 6.85
N ALA A 3 10.51 11.87 6.79
CA ALA A 3 9.30 11.17 7.21
C ALA A 3 8.29 11.14 6.06
N LEU A 4 7.58 10.03 5.92
CA LEU A 4 6.40 9.96 5.05
C LEU A 4 5.20 10.50 5.82
N ARG A 5 4.49 11.45 5.23
CA ARG A 5 3.42 12.20 5.88
C ARG A 5 2.11 12.08 5.11
N GLY A 6 1.03 11.78 5.83
CA GLY A 6 -0.35 12.00 5.37
C GLY A 6 -0.85 13.36 5.84
N ARG A 7 -1.92 13.87 5.24
CA ARG A 7 -2.65 15.06 5.73
C ARG A 7 -4.14 14.82 5.58
N THR A 8 -4.91 15.25 6.56
CA THR A 8 -6.38 15.28 6.47
C THR A 8 -6.79 16.48 5.61
N VAL A 9 -7.78 16.25 4.75
CA VAL A 9 -8.31 17.25 3.82
C VAL A 9 -9.70 17.68 4.26
N HIS A 10 -9.96 18.98 4.27
CA HIS A 10 -11.29 19.54 4.44
C HIS A 10 -11.73 20.32 3.20
N GLY A 11 -13.04 20.42 2.98
CA GLY A 11 -13.62 21.24 1.91
C GLY A 11 -13.14 20.88 0.50
N ASN A 12 -13.07 19.58 0.17
CA ASN A 12 -12.66 19.08 -1.15
C ASN A 12 -11.24 19.49 -1.60
N GLY A 13 -10.26 19.49 -0.70
CA GLY A 13 -8.85 19.78 -1.05
C GLY A 13 -8.41 21.21 -0.80
N ARG A 14 -9.28 22.07 -0.26
CA ARG A 14 -9.01 23.50 -0.07
C ARG A 14 -8.12 23.78 1.14
N THR A 15 -8.27 23.01 2.20
CA THR A 15 -7.43 23.14 3.40
C THR A 15 -6.88 21.79 3.82
N TRP A 16 -5.68 21.86 4.39
CA TRP A 16 -4.90 20.70 4.81
C TRP A 16 -4.58 20.86 6.28
N GLY A 17 -4.97 19.87 7.08
CA GLY A 17 -4.60 19.82 8.50
C GLY A 17 -3.12 19.53 8.70
N ASP A 18 -2.74 19.39 9.98
CA ASP A 18 -1.38 19.02 10.35
C ASP A 18 -0.98 17.67 9.75
N PRO A 19 0.30 17.49 9.39
CA PRO A 19 0.76 16.23 8.85
C PRO A 19 0.75 15.14 9.90
N SER A 20 0.17 13.99 9.59
CA SER A 20 0.34 12.76 10.36
C SER A 20 1.51 11.95 9.83
N ILE A 21 2.36 11.44 10.72
CA ILE A 21 3.54 10.68 10.35
C ILE A 21 3.14 9.21 10.25
N ILE A 22 3.24 8.64 9.05
CA ILE A 22 3.00 7.21 8.80
C ILE A 22 4.25 6.41 9.17
N LEU A 23 5.42 6.92 8.78
CA LEU A 23 6.71 6.29 9.03
C LEU A 23 7.81 7.36 9.10
N THR A 24 8.71 7.18 10.07
CA THR A 24 9.97 7.92 10.15
C THR A 24 11.10 7.05 9.61
N LYS A 25 11.84 7.53 8.61
CA LYS A 25 12.94 6.77 8.00
C LYS A 25 14.11 6.67 9.00
N THR A 26 14.57 5.44 9.25
CA THR A 26 15.80 5.15 10.01
C THR A 26 17.01 4.97 9.07
N ASP A 27 16.79 4.74 7.78
CA ASP A 27 17.81 4.63 6.75
C ASP A 27 17.63 5.66 5.61
N ARG A 28 18.65 5.82 4.77
CA ARG A 28 18.61 6.72 3.60
C ARG A 28 17.86 6.14 2.38
N ARG A 29 17.21 4.97 2.51
CA ARG A 29 16.54 4.34 1.36
C ARG A 29 15.23 5.06 1.04
N ALA A 30 14.87 5.08 -0.24
CA ALA A 30 13.67 5.78 -0.72
C ALA A 30 12.39 5.02 -0.32
N TRP A 31 11.83 5.38 0.85
CA TRP A 31 10.43 5.12 1.19
C TRP A 31 9.57 6.19 0.51
N GLU A 32 8.87 5.80 -0.56
CA GLU A 32 8.08 6.67 -1.43
C GLU A 32 6.82 5.93 -1.89
N GLU A 33 5.96 6.58 -2.69
CA GLU A 33 4.73 5.98 -3.27
C GLU A 33 3.77 5.41 -2.20
N THR A 34 2.84 6.26 -1.74
CA THR A 34 1.80 5.87 -0.78
C THR A 34 0.43 5.81 -1.41
N ALA A 35 -0.21 4.65 -1.36
CA ALA A 35 -1.62 4.48 -1.68
C ALA A 35 -2.42 4.35 -0.38
N LEU A 36 -3.59 4.99 -0.32
CA LEU A 36 -4.52 4.89 0.81
C LEU A 36 -5.78 4.14 0.38
N CYS A 37 -6.33 3.32 1.27
CA CYS A 37 -7.61 2.63 1.07
C CYS A 37 -8.46 2.75 2.33
N LEU A 38 -9.69 3.26 2.18
CA LEU A 38 -10.68 3.32 3.26
C LEU A 38 -11.40 1.99 3.40
N VAL A 39 -11.45 1.47 4.63
CA VAL A 39 -12.08 0.19 4.95
C VAL A 39 -12.89 0.36 6.23
N GLY A 40 -14.18 0.66 6.08
CA GLY A 40 -15.02 1.06 7.21
C GLY A 40 -14.53 2.36 7.82
N ASP A 41 -14.22 2.34 9.11
CA ASP A 41 -13.64 3.44 9.90
C ASP A 41 -12.10 3.46 9.87
N LYS A 42 -11.47 2.51 9.17
CA LYS A 42 -10.01 2.38 9.09
C LYS A 42 -9.46 2.97 7.82
N VAL A 43 -8.21 3.43 7.91
CA VAL A 43 -7.39 3.79 6.76
C VAL A 43 -6.23 2.82 6.65
N LEU A 44 -6.10 2.15 5.51
CA LEU A 44 -4.93 1.35 5.17
C LEU A 44 -3.99 2.20 4.33
N ALA A 45 -2.70 2.23 4.67
CA ALA A 45 -1.66 2.87 3.89
C ALA A 45 -0.67 1.83 3.37
N TYR A 46 -0.39 1.87 2.08
CA TYR A 46 0.55 0.99 1.39
C TYR A 46 1.77 1.81 1.00
N VAL A 47 2.93 1.45 1.53
CA VAL A 47 4.17 2.20 1.38
C VAL A 47 5.22 1.31 0.74
N ARG A 48 5.84 1.78 -0.34
CA ARG A 48 7.02 1.10 -0.88
C ARG A 48 8.20 1.24 0.07
N SER A 49 8.83 0.11 0.37
CA SER A 49 10.00 0.05 1.22
C SER A 49 11.31 0.19 0.44
N GLY A 50 12.39 0.45 1.18
CA GLY A 50 13.76 0.42 0.65
C GLY A 50 14.23 -0.97 0.16
N ARG A 51 13.46 -2.04 0.42
CA ARG A 51 13.68 -3.39 -0.14
C ARG A 51 12.89 -3.62 -1.43
N HIS A 52 12.22 -2.60 -1.97
CA HIS A 52 11.38 -2.73 -3.15
C HIS A 52 10.26 -3.74 -2.92
N ASN A 53 9.54 -3.60 -1.82
CA ASN A 53 8.31 -4.33 -1.57
C ASN A 53 7.30 -3.40 -0.91
N VAL A 54 6.05 -3.83 -0.76
CA VAL A 54 4.98 -3.02 -0.16
C VAL A 54 4.75 -3.42 1.29
N LEU A 55 4.76 -2.41 2.16
CA LEU A 55 4.36 -2.53 3.56
C LEU A 55 3.00 -1.88 3.77
N GLN A 56 2.18 -2.47 4.63
CA GLN A 56 0.90 -1.94 5.06
C GLN A 56 1.00 -1.35 6.47
N TYR A 57 0.38 -0.18 6.64
CA TYR A 57 0.09 0.43 7.93
C TYR A 57 -1.42 0.63 8.06
N VAL A 58 -1.92 0.64 9.30
CA VAL A 58 -3.35 0.77 9.61
C VAL A 58 -3.54 1.92 10.57
N SER A 59 -4.47 2.81 10.26
CA SER A 59 -5.00 3.79 11.20
C SER A 59 -6.45 3.47 11.52
N THR A 60 -6.80 3.60 12.81
CA THR A 60 -8.17 3.44 13.34
C THR A 60 -8.69 4.75 13.94
N ASP A 61 -7.99 5.86 13.72
CA ASP A 61 -8.26 7.18 14.30
C ASP A 61 -8.24 8.28 13.23
N ASN A 62 -8.74 7.96 12.03
CA ASN A 62 -8.80 8.85 10.87
C ASN A 62 -7.44 9.37 10.40
N GLY A 63 -6.42 8.52 10.45
CA GLY A 63 -5.09 8.80 9.95
C GLY A 63 -4.21 9.60 10.91
N GLN A 64 -4.59 9.75 12.18
CA GLN A 64 -3.79 10.48 13.18
C GLN A 64 -2.59 9.65 13.64
N THR A 65 -2.81 8.38 13.97
CA THR A 65 -1.78 7.41 14.32
C THR A 65 -1.86 6.17 13.44
N TRP A 66 -0.73 5.47 13.31
CA TRP A 66 -0.57 4.36 12.38
C TRP A 66 0.14 3.18 13.07
N ALA A 67 -0.43 1.99 12.96
CA ALA A 67 0.13 0.73 13.41
C ALA A 67 0.73 -0.08 12.24
N GLY A 68 1.80 -0.84 12.49
CA GLY A 68 2.52 -1.62 11.47
C GLY A 68 4.04 -1.51 11.59
N PRO A 69 4.82 -1.87 10.55
CA PRO A 69 4.36 -2.39 9.25
C PRO A 69 4.03 -3.88 9.24
N THR A 70 3.11 -4.28 8.36
CA THR A 70 2.99 -5.67 7.87
C THR A 70 3.49 -5.75 6.43
N GLN A 71 4.35 -6.72 6.10
CA GLN A 71 4.80 -6.95 4.73
C GLN A 71 3.68 -7.59 3.90
N ILE A 72 3.37 -6.99 2.74
CA ILE A 72 2.30 -7.45 1.84
C ILE A 72 2.85 -8.16 0.61
N THR A 73 3.99 -7.70 0.11
CA THR A 73 4.63 -8.30 -1.08
C THR A 73 6.10 -8.61 -0.83
N GLU A 74 6.68 -9.40 -1.74
CA GLU A 74 8.10 -9.74 -1.72
C GLU A 74 8.97 -8.66 -2.38
N PRO A 75 10.29 -8.65 -2.17
CA PRO A 75 11.21 -7.78 -2.90
C PRO A 75 11.04 -7.90 -4.44
N GLY A 76 11.03 -6.77 -5.13
CA GLY A 76 10.71 -6.67 -6.56
C GLY A 76 9.21 -6.66 -6.87
N GLN A 77 8.33 -6.45 -5.89
CA GLN A 77 6.89 -6.36 -6.10
C GLN A 77 6.35 -5.03 -5.59
N GLN A 78 6.42 -4.02 -6.45
CA GLN A 78 6.05 -2.63 -6.19
C GLN A 78 5.96 -1.83 -7.51
N PRO A 79 5.30 -0.65 -7.54
CA PRO A 79 4.42 -0.09 -6.52
C PRO A 79 3.17 -0.95 -6.34
N GLY A 80 2.38 -0.68 -5.30
CA GLY A 80 1.11 -1.37 -5.09
C GLY A 80 0.14 -0.64 -4.18
N GLY A 81 -1.13 -1.04 -4.24
CA GLY A 81 -2.22 -0.46 -3.49
C GLY A 81 -3.48 -1.31 -3.57
N ALA A 82 -4.43 -1.04 -2.69
CA ALA A 82 -5.72 -1.73 -2.65
C ALA A 82 -6.91 -0.82 -2.91
N PHE A 83 -7.99 -1.43 -3.38
CA PHE A 83 -9.29 -0.81 -3.56
C PHE A 83 -10.40 -1.81 -3.19
N ARG A 84 -11.50 -1.28 -2.67
CA ARG A 84 -12.65 -2.08 -2.25
C ARG A 84 -13.54 -2.38 -3.45
N LEU A 85 -13.86 -3.66 -3.65
CA LEU A 85 -14.78 -4.13 -4.67
C LEU A 85 -16.22 -4.05 -4.15
N GLU A 86 -17.21 -4.03 -5.06
CA GLU A 86 -18.64 -4.11 -4.71
C GLU A 86 -18.98 -5.35 -3.88
N SER A 87 -18.26 -6.46 -4.11
CA SER A 87 -18.40 -7.69 -3.32
C SER A 87 -17.98 -7.55 -1.84
N GLY A 88 -17.44 -6.40 -1.43
CA GLY A 88 -16.93 -6.14 -0.09
C GLY A 88 -15.46 -6.54 0.12
N LYS A 89 -14.89 -7.39 -0.74
CA LYS A 89 -13.47 -7.79 -0.72
C LYS A 89 -12.56 -6.62 -1.10
N LEU A 90 -11.30 -6.68 -0.67
CA LEU A 90 -10.25 -5.78 -1.18
C LEU A 90 -9.47 -6.47 -2.28
N LEU A 91 -9.24 -5.76 -3.38
CA LEU A 91 -8.30 -6.14 -4.42
C LEU A 91 -7.03 -5.34 -4.23
N PHE A 92 -5.89 -6.02 -4.06
CA PHE A 92 -4.57 -5.41 -4.02
C PHE A 92 -3.82 -5.74 -5.30
N THR A 93 -3.29 -4.71 -5.95
CA THR A 93 -2.53 -4.83 -7.20
C THR A 93 -1.12 -4.30 -7.03
N TRP A 94 -0.16 -4.89 -7.72
CA TRP A 94 1.21 -4.39 -7.75
C TRP A 94 1.92 -4.64 -9.08
N GLY A 95 2.96 -3.84 -9.34
CA GLY A 95 3.94 -4.11 -10.39
C GLY A 95 4.86 -5.27 -10.00
N ASN A 96 4.89 -6.33 -10.80
CA ASN A 96 5.67 -7.54 -10.54
C ASN A 96 6.98 -7.51 -11.35
N ARG A 97 8.08 -7.16 -10.68
CA ARG A 97 9.44 -7.11 -11.23
C ARG A 97 10.21 -8.41 -11.00
N ARG A 98 9.49 -9.50 -10.79
CA ARG A 98 10.01 -10.88 -10.68
C ARG A 98 9.46 -11.66 -11.87
N ALA A 99 10.28 -12.41 -12.59
CA ALA A 99 9.79 -13.18 -13.73
C ALA A 99 8.66 -14.16 -13.33
N PRO A 100 7.57 -14.27 -14.12
CA PRO A 100 7.28 -13.49 -15.33
C PRO A 100 6.91 -12.03 -15.00
N PHE A 101 7.52 -11.08 -15.70
CA PHE A 101 7.37 -9.65 -15.40
C PHE A 101 5.98 -9.14 -15.85
N GLY A 102 5.46 -8.16 -15.11
CA GLY A 102 4.21 -7.50 -15.47
C GLY A 102 3.48 -6.96 -14.24
N ALA A 103 2.22 -7.34 -14.07
CA ALA A 103 1.39 -6.92 -12.95
C ALA A 103 0.68 -8.13 -12.33
N ALA A 104 0.40 -8.04 -11.04
CA ALA A 104 -0.29 -9.09 -10.31
C ALA A 104 -1.31 -8.52 -9.33
N ALA A 105 -2.23 -9.38 -8.93
CA ALA A 105 -3.31 -9.07 -8.01
C ALA A 105 -3.51 -10.18 -6.99
N MET A 106 -4.00 -9.81 -5.82
CA MET A 106 -4.52 -10.75 -4.82
C MET A 106 -5.69 -10.13 -4.07
N LEU A 107 -6.45 -10.98 -3.39
CA LEU A 107 -7.62 -10.55 -2.63
C LEU A 107 -7.36 -10.61 -1.13
N SER A 108 -8.03 -9.71 -0.42
CA SER A 108 -8.34 -9.87 1.00
C SER A 108 -9.86 -10.04 1.17
N ARG A 109 -10.26 -10.95 2.06
CA ARG A 109 -11.67 -11.22 2.41
C ARG A 109 -12.03 -10.72 3.81
N ASP A 110 -11.07 -10.15 4.53
CA ASP A 110 -11.17 -9.81 5.95
C ASP A 110 -10.71 -8.37 6.23
N ASP A 111 -11.03 -7.46 5.31
CA ASP A 111 -10.75 -6.02 5.41
C ASP A 111 -9.24 -5.70 5.52
N GLY A 112 -8.41 -6.44 4.80
CA GLY A 112 -6.96 -6.21 4.72
C GLY A 112 -6.18 -6.72 5.92
N ARG A 113 -6.77 -7.60 6.75
CA ARG A 113 -6.05 -8.29 7.83
C ARG A 113 -5.15 -9.39 7.28
N THR A 114 -5.63 -10.13 6.29
CA THR A 114 -4.85 -11.14 5.56
C THR A 114 -4.98 -10.95 4.05
N TRP A 115 -3.96 -11.42 3.34
CA TRP A 115 -3.87 -11.35 1.88
C TRP A 115 -3.55 -12.72 1.31
N ASP A 116 -4.30 -13.13 0.29
CA ASP A 116 -4.16 -14.44 -0.34
C ASP A 116 -2.95 -14.50 -1.30
N TYR A 117 -1.74 -14.24 -0.79
CA TYR A 117 -0.54 -14.17 -1.62
C TYR A 117 -0.27 -15.47 -2.39
N GLY A 118 -0.61 -16.63 -1.80
CA GLY A 118 -0.50 -17.93 -2.44
C GLY A 118 -1.50 -18.17 -3.58
N GLN A 119 -2.60 -17.40 -3.63
CA GLN A 119 -3.63 -17.46 -4.68
C GLN A 119 -3.63 -16.19 -5.54
N ARG A 120 -2.51 -15.47 -5.58
CA ARG A 120 -2.35 -14.31 -6.45
C ARG A 120 -2.48 -14.70 -7.92
N VAL A 121 -2.97 -13.77 -8.72
CA VAL A 121 -3.11 -13.91 -10.16
C VAL A 121 -2.17 -12.93 -10.87
N SER A 122 -1.65 -13.35 -12.03
CA SER A 122 -1.01 -12.41 -12.95
C SER A 122 -2.09 -11.69 -13.75
N LEU A 123 -1.98 -10.36 -13.81
CA LEU A 123 -2.80 -9.49 -14.67
C LEU A 123 -2.10 -9.24 -16.01
N ALA A 124 -0.75 -9.26 -16.00
CA ALA A 124 0.12 -9.22 -17.17
C ALA A 124 1.41 -9.99 -16.84
N TRP A 125 1.97 -10.70 -17.81
CA TRP A 125 3.12 -11.60 -17.63
C TRP A 125 4.17 -11.53 -18.76
N ASP A 126 3.97 -10.64 -19.71
CA ASP A 126 4.73 -10.52 -20.96
C ASP A 126 5.56 -9.23 -21.02
N ALA A 127 5.70 -8.51 -19.90
CA ALA A 127 6.54 -7.33 -19.86
C ALA A 127 8.00 -7.74 -20.17
N PRO A 128 8.71 -7.00 -21.04
CA PRO A 128 10.02 -7.40 -21.51
C PRO A 128 11.11 -7.30 -20.43
N ASN A 129 10.83 -6.60 -19.33
CA ASN A 129 11.77 -6.31 -18.28
C ASN A 129 11.05 -5.96 -16.96
N ALA A 130 11.84 -5.57 -15.96
CA ALA A 130 11.38 -5.12 -14.65
C ALA A 130 11.01 -3.62 -14.56
N ASN A 131 11.16 -2.82 -15.63
CA ASN A 131 10.99 -1.35 -15.63
C ASN A 131 10.49 -0.80 -16.98
#